data_AF-A0A6V8KJ19-F1
#
_entry.id   AF-A0A6V8KJ19-F1
#
_cell.length_a   1.000
_cell.length_b   1.000
_cell.length_c   1.000
_cell.angle_alpha   90.00
_cell.angle_beta   90.00
_cell.angle_gamma   90.00
#
_symmetry.space_group_name_H-M   'P 1'
#
loop_
_entity.id
_entity.type
_entity.pdbx_description
1 polymer ?
#
loop_
_entity_poly.entity_id
_entity_poly.type
_entity_poly.pdbx_seq_one_letter_code
_entity_poly.pdbx_strand_id
1 'polypeptide(L)'
;MENLTNRPVYPGIDMSLSIDGQSFQGSPQGSESVPANAKSNVTFGFRVQDAPSQLSAGVLTVGGGGELKAVVPFSDGAGTFVSLEPKPVVTNQTVRAGALSMTVTTCEIRADNVKAGQQVKDGQRFLACVADIKYHGADDRPGGQNIDDTNFRLRLPDKQTVEAPTDAPIDLLNPNEVGKGQYLVFTLTWPAPGEYALQLLDLGWLNHDDPSPARTKDIPFTLAP
;
A
#
# COMPACT_ATOMS: atom_id res chain seq x y z
N MET A 1 -13.74 11.51 1.61
CA MET A 1 -13.36 10.19 1.07
C MET A 1 -13.02 10.32 -0.40
N GLU A 2 -12.08 9.52 -0.90
CA GLU A 2 -11.80 9.31 -2.32
C GLU A 2 -12.06 7.83 -2.70
N ASN A 3 -12.76 7.58 -3.80
CA ASN A 3 -12.94 6.24 -4.35
C ASN A 3 -12.01 6.07 -5.55
N LEU A 4 -10.96 5.28 -5.39
CA LEU A 4 -9.95 5.04 -6.42
C LEU A 4 -10.25 3.80 -7.29
N THR A 5 -11.42 3.19 -7.12
CA THR A 5 -11.85 2.03 -7.91
C THR A 5 -12.64 2.47 -9.14
N ASN A 6 -12.92 1.53 -10.05
CA ASN A 6 -13.74 1.75 -11.24
C ASN A 6 -15.24 1.55 -11.02
N ARG A 7 -15.70 1.38 -9.77
CA ARG A 7 -17.12 1.18 -9.42
C ARG A 7 -17.53 2.08 -8.26
N PRO A 8 -18.80 2.49 -8.13
CA PRO A 8 -19.28 3.19 -6.95
C PRO A 8 -19.09 2.34 -5.68
N VAL A 9 -18.73 2.98 -4.56
CA VAL A 9 -18.56 2.30 -3.26
C VAL A 9 -19.39 3.01 -2.19
N TYR A 10 -20.02 2.22 -1.33
CA TYR A 10 -20.55 2.73 -0.06
C TYR A 10 -19.47 2.63 0.99
N PRO A 11 -19.09 3.74 1.61
CA PRO A 11 -18.01 3.71 2.56
C PRO A 11 -18.43 3.10 3.89
N GLY A 12 -17.85 1.94 4.22
CA GLY A 12 -17.79 1.45 5.60
C GLY A 12 -16.73 2.22 6.39
N ILE A 13 -16.91 3.54 6.57
CA ILE A 13 -16.05 4.30 7.48
C ILE A 13 -16.62 4.19 8.89
N ASP A 14 -15.87 3.53 9.76
CA ASP A 14 -16.06 3.65 11.20
C ASP A 14 -15.32 4.88 11.72
N MET A 15 -16.03 5.68 12.50
CA MET A 15 -15.45 6.83 13.19
C MET A 15 -15.95 6.85 14.63
N SER A 16 -15.08 7.11 15.59
CA SER A 16 -15.43 7.26 17.00
C SER A 16 -14.83 8.53 17.58
N LEU A 17 -15.56 9.17 18.49
CA LEU A 17 -15.08 10.27 19.32
C LEU A 17 -14.84 9.75 20.72
N SER A 18 -13.62 9.90 21.24
CA SER A 18 -13.30 9.67 22.65
C SER A 18 -13.16 11.01 23.36
N ILE A 19 -13.87 11.19 24.48
CA ILE A 19 -13.79 12.39 25.32
C ILE A 19 -14.21 12.05 26.76
N ASP A 20 -13.51 12.62 27.75
CA ASP A 20 -13.75 12.36 29.19
C ASP A 20 -13.79 10.86 29.55
N GLY A 21 -13.00 10.04 28.86
CA GLY A 21 -12.94 8.58 29.05
C GLY A 21 -14.14 7.81 28.47
N GLN A 22 -15.07 8.48 27.79
CA GLN A 22 -16.20 7.87 27.10
C GLN A 22 -15.94 7.82 25.58
N SER A 23 -16.45 6.80 24.91
CA SER A 23 -16.34 6.64 23.45
C SER A 23 -17.72 6.64 22.81
N PHE A 24 -17.88 7.45 21.77
CA PHE A 24 -19.12 7.66 21.03
C PHE A 24 -18.93 7.27 19.57
N GLN A 25 -19.78 6.38 19.06
CA GLN A 25 -19.77 6.04 17.65
C GLN A 25 -20.33 7.20 16.83
N GLY A 26 -19.60 7.59 15.79
CA GLY A 26 -20.04 8.53 14.78
C GLY A 26 -21.00 7.88 13.80
N SER A 27 -22.01 8.62 13.38
CA SER A 27 -22.91 8.20 12.29
C SER A 27 -22.72 9.12 11.10
N PRO A 28 -22.45 8.58 9.89
CA PRO A 28 -22.38 9.42 8.70
C PRO A 28 -23.77 10.00 8.39
N GLN A 29 -23.83 11.29 8.09
CA GLN A 29 -25.04 11.98 7.70
C GLN A 29 -25.07 12.12 6.17
N GLY A 30 -26.12 11.62 5.54
CA GLY A 30 -26.30 11.73 4.08
C GLY A 30 -25.31 10.90 3.26
N SER A 31 -24.88 9.73 3.74
CA SER A 31 -23.94 8.89 2.99
C SER A 31 -24.55 8.36 1.69
N GLU A 32 -24.16 8.96 0.57
CA GLU A 32 -24.40 8.42 -0.76
C GLU A 32 -23.21 7.55 -1.21
N SER A 33 -23.45 6.69 -2.20
CA SER A 33 -22.37 5.98 -2.87
C SER A 33 -21.36 6.97 -3.44
N VAL A 34 -20.07 6.77 -3.21
CA VAL A 34 -19.02 7.58 -3.84
C VAL A 34 -18.75 7.00 -5.23
N PRO A 35 -18.98 7.74 -6.33
CA PRO A 35 -18.69 7.25 -7.67
C PRO A 35 -17.23 6.89 -7.87
N ALA A 36 -16.96 6.07 -8.90
CA ALA A 36 -15.61 5.73 -9.31
C ALA A 36 -14.75 6.97 -9.58
N ASN A 37 -13.51 6.98 -9.09
CA ASN A 37 -12.56 8.10 -9.21
C ASN A 37 -13.06 9.45 -8.70
N ALA A 38 -14.02 9.45 -7.76
CA ALA A 38 -14.62 10.66 -7.21
C ALA A 38 -14.27 10.86 -5.74
N LYS A 39 -14.41 12.11 -5.29
CA LYS A 39 -14.32 12.50 -3.88
C LYS A 39 -15.69 12.87 -3.36
N SER A 40 -15.96 12.51 -2.11
CA SER A 40 -17.17 12.91 -1.40
C SER A 40 -16.83 13.47 -0.01
N ASN A 41 -17.56 14.50 0.37
CA ASN A 41 -17.55 15.07 1.70
C ASN A 41 -18.56 14.30 2.56
N VAL A 42 -18.10 13.74 3.67
CA VAL A 42 -18.98 13.03 4.62
C VAL A 42 -18.96 13.77 5.94
N THR A 43 -20.13 14.16 6.41
CA THR A 43 -20.31 14.74 7.74
C THR A 43 -20.62 13.62 8.73
N PHE A 44 -19.90 13.57 9.85
CA PHE A 44 -20.19 12.64 10.94
C PHE A 44 -20.86 13.37 12.09
N GLY A 45 -21.98 12.83 12.55
CA GLY A 45 -22.66 13.28 13.77
C GLY A 45 -22.33 12.36 14.94
N PHE A 46 -22.06 12.95 16.11
CA PHE A 46 -21.83 12.21 17.35
C PHE A 46 -22.91 12.60 18.37
N ARG A 47 -23.56 11.60 18.97
CA ARG A 47 -24.51 11.82 20.06
C ARG A 47 -23.78 11.62 21.38
N VAL A 48 -23.32 12.73 21.96
CA VAL A 48 -22.73 12.77 23.30
C VAL A 48 -23.87 12.86 24.32
N GLN A 49 -23.89 11.97 25.32
CA GLN A 49 -25.00 11.87 26.27
C GLN A 49 -24.96 12.99 27.32
N ASP A 50 -23.76 13.34 27.80
CA ASP A 50 -23.52 14.40 28.76
C ASP A 50 -22.66 15.51 28.13
N ALA A 51 -22.81 16.74 28.62
CA ALA A 51 -21.92 17.82 28.18
C ALA A 51 -20.49 17.51 28.63
N PRO A 52 -19.51 17.42 27.71
CA PRO A 52 -18.15 17.12 28.09
C PRO A 52 -17.58 18.28 28.92
N SER A 53 -16.84 17.93 29.97
CA SER A 53 -16.19 18.89 30.86
C SER A 53 -15.09 19.68 30.13
N GLN A 54 -14.39 19.06 29.17
CA GLN A 54 -13.40 19.71 28.31
C GLN A 54 -13.40 19.16 26.88
N LEU A 55 -14.05 19.87 25.95
CA LEU A 55 -14.06 19.50 24.53
C LEU A 55 -12.64 19.35 23.94
N SER A 56 -11.68 20.16 24.38
CA SER A 56 -10.29 20.13 23.91
C SER A 56 -9.57 18.80 24.18
N ALA A 57 -10.05 17.99 25.12
CA ALA A 57 -9.52 16.66 25.40
C ALA A 57 -10.04 15.58 24.42
N GLY A 58 -10.90 15.96 23.47
CA GLY A 58 -11.48 15.05 22.49
C GLY A 58 -10.46 14.48 21.51
N VAL A 59 -10.68 13.23 21.10
CA VAL A 59 -9.90 12.52 20.09
C VAL A 59 -10.85 11.84 19.11
N LEU A 60 -10.73 12.16 17.82
CA LEU A 60 -11.38 11.40 16.77
C LEU A 60 -10.49 10.25 16.33
N THR A 61 -11.10 9.09 16.14
CA THR A 61 -10.45 7.91 15.58
C THR A 61 -11.23 7.45 14.35
N VAL A 62 -10.52 7.13 13.27
CA VAL A 62 -11.12 6.70 11.98
C VAL A 62 -10.51 5.35 11.59
N GLY A 63 -11.34 4.37 11.25
CA GLY A 63 -10.94 3.02 10.84
C GLY A 63 -11.70 1.92 11.58
N GLY A 64 -11.80 0.75 10.95
CA GLY A 64 -12.55 -0.39 11.47
C GLY A 64 -11.91 -1.07 12.69
N GLY A 65 -12.65 -1.99 13.31
CA GLY A 65 -12.13 -2.84 14.39
C GLY A 65 -11.02 -3.77 13.92
N GLY A 66 -9.80 -3.61 14.46
CA GLY A 66 -8.63 -4.44 14.10
C GLY A 66 -7.82 -3.92 12.91
N GLU A 67 -8.32 -2.89 12.23
CA GLU A 67 -7.58 -2.14 11.21
C GLU A 67 -6.73 -1.06 11.88
N LEU A 68 -5.70 -0.61 11.17
CA LEU A 68 -4.92 0.54 11.56
C LEU A 68 -5.80 1.80 11.51
N LYS A 69 -5.75 2.60 12.57
CA LYS A 69 -6.62 3.78 12.71
C LYS A 69 -5.88 5.09 12.55
N ALA A 70 -6.52 6.05 11.89
CA ALA A 70 -6.12 7.44 11.96
C ALA A 70 -6.60 8.03 13.28
N VAL A 71 -5.79 8.90 13.88
CA VAL A 71 -6.10 9.54 15.16
C VAL A 71 -5.93 11.04 15.01
N VAL A 72 -6.98 11.79 15.33
CA VAL A 72 -7.01 13.26 15.24
C VAL A 72 -7.39 13.83 16.61
N PRO A 73 -6.40 14.24 17.43
CA PRO A 73 -6.66 14.92 18.68
C PRO A 73 -7.17 16.35 18.42
N PHE A 74 -8.04 16.86 19.30
CA PHE A 74 -8.55 18.25 19.21
C PHE A 74 -7.57 19.29 19.74
N SER A 75 -6.55 18.87 20.49
CA SER A 75 -5.47 19.71 20.99
C SER A 75 -4.19 18.89 21.21
N ASP A 76 -3.05 19.58 21.32
CA ASP A 76 -1.71 18.97 21.45
C ASP A 76 -1.51 18.14 22.73
N GLY A 77 -2.47 18.15 23.67
CA GLY A 77 -2.45 17.33 24.89
C GLY A 77 -3.48 16.20 24.94
N ALA A 78 -4.38 16.11 23.96
CA ALA A 78 -5.48 15.13 23.97
C ALA A 78 -5.03 13.72 23.51
N GLY A 79 -3.93 13.63 22.76
CA GLY A 79 -3.39 12.38 22.25
C GLY A 79 -2.32 12.59 21.20
N THR A 80 -1.87 11.51 20.56
CA THR A 80 -0.89 11.55 19.47
C THR A 80 -1.61 11.50 18.14
N PHE A 81 -1.37 12.51 17.29
CA PHE A 81 -1.87 12.50 15.92
C PHE A 81 -1.25 11.35 15.12
N VAL A 82 -2.09 10.57 14.44
CA VAL A 82 -1.67 9.46 13.57
C VAL A 82 -2.22 9.73 12.16
N SER A 83 -1.34 10.18 11.27
CA SER A 83 -1.65 10.29 9.83
C SER A 83 -1.49 8.95 9.13
N LEU A 84 -2.45 8.64 8.25
CA LEU A 84 -2.45 7.48 7.37
C LEU A 84 -2.20 7.84 5.90
N GLU A 85 -1.76 9.08 5.64
CA GLU A 85 -1.43 9.51 4.28
C GLU A 85 -0.29 8.65 3.68
N PRO A 86 -0.39 8.26 2.40
CA PRO A 86 0.70 7.56 1.71
C PRO A 86 1.99 8.37 1.75
N LYS A 87 3.11 7.68 2.01
CA LYS A 87 4.45 8.28 2.06
C LYS A 87 5.33 7.65 0.98
N PRO A 88 5.78 8.40 -0.03
CA PRO A 88 6.66 7.86 -1.07
C PRO A 88 8.03 7.49 -0.48
N VAL A 89 8.57 6.35 -0.89
CA VAL A 89 9.87 5.81 -0.45
C VAL A 89 10.81 5.43 -1.60
N VAL A 90 10.26 5.19 -2.80
CA VAL A 90 11.00 5.01 -4.05
C VAL A 90 10.29 5.81 -5.11
N THR A 91 11.01 6.55 -5.95
CA THR A 91 10.44 7.25 -7.11
C THR A 91 11.38 7.19 -8.31
N ASN A 92 10.82 6.92 -9.49
CA ASN A 92 11.49 6.95 -10.78
C ASN A 92 12.82 6.17 -10.84
N GLN A 93 12.85 4.96 -10.27
CA GLN A 93 14.02 4.08 -10.30
C GLN A 93 13.86 3.01 -11.38
N THR A 94 14.95 2.70 -12.09
CA THR A 94 14.95 1.67 -13.13
C THR A 94 16.06 0.66 -12.86
N VAL A 95 15.73 -0.63 -12.95
CA VAL A 95 16.69 -1.73 -12.85
C VAL A 95 16.50 -2.73 -13.98
N ARG A 96 17.56 -3.50 -14.25
CA ARG A 96 17.54 -4.58 -15.25
C ARG A 96 18.19 -5.84 -14.71
N ALA A 97 17.40 -6.90 -14.61
CA ALA A 97 17.83 -8.24 -14.24
C ALA A 97 17.70 -9.13 -15.48
N GLY A 98 18.83 -9.55 -16.07
CA GLY A 98 18.82 -10.34 -17.30
C GLY A 98 17.97 -9.73 -18.43
N ALA A 99 16.95 -10.47 -18.85
CA ALA A 99 15.99 -10.11 -19.89
C ALA A 99 14.83 -9.24 -19.39
N LEU A 100 14.71 -8.97 -18.08
CA LEU A 100 13.67 -8.10 -17.53
C LEU A 100 14.22 -6.74 -17.14
N SER A 101 13.46 -5.69 -17.40
CA SER A 101 13.65 -4.39 -16.74
C SER A 101 12.39 -3.95 -16.04
N MET A 102 12.55 -3.30 -14.90
CA MET A 102 11.46 -2.70 -14.13
C MET A 102 11.76 -1.23 -13.91
N THR A 103 10.80 -0.38 -14.26
CA THR A 103 10.80 1.05 -13.98
C THR A 103 9.74 1.32 -12.92
N VAL A 104 10.16 1.52 -11.68
CA VAL A 104 9.28 1.91 -10.58
C VAL A 104 8.96 3.39 -10.69
N THR A 105 7.70 3.73 -10.94
CA THR A 105 7.22 5.11 -10.93
C THR A 105 7.19 5.62 -9.49
N THR A 106 6.55 4.87 -8.60
CA THR A 106 6.50 5.17 -7.16
C THR A 106 6.38 3.88 -6.36
N CYS A 107 6.97 3.85 -5.17
CA CYS A 107 6.55 2.98 -4.07
C CYS A 107 6.20 3.85 -2.87
N GLU A 108 5.12 3.50 -2.17
CA GLU A 108 4.60 4.23 -1.03
C GLU A 108 4.36 3.31 0.16
N ILE A 109 4.69 3.79 1.35
CA ILE A 109 4.17 3.23 2.60
C ILE A 109 2.78 3.80 2.84
N ARG A 110 1.79 2.92 2.98
CA ARG A 110 0.37 3.31 3.06
C ARG A 110 -0.43 2.40 3.98
N ALA A 111 -1.62 2.85 4.35
CA ALA A 111 -2.54 2.15 5.24
C ALA A 111 -3.58 1.28 4.50
N ASP A 112 -3.59 1.32 3.17
CA ASP A 112 -4.61 0.70 2.33
C ASP A 112 -4.00 0.05 1.07
N ASN A 113 -4.66 -0.99 0.56
CA ASN A 113 -4.43 -1.54 -0.78
C ASN A 113 -5.59 -1.10 -1.66
N VAL A 114 -5.34 -0.13 -2.54
CA VAL A 114 -6.38 0.47 -3.39
C VAL A 114 -6.96 -0.52 -4.38
N LYS A 115 -6.12 -1.38 -4.96
CA LYS A 115 -6.56 -2.38 -5.94
C LYS A 115 -7.51 -3.39 -5.30
N ALA A 116 -7.23 -3.79 -4.06
CA ALA A 116 -8.06 -4.74 -3.32
C ALA A 116 -9.20 -4.09 -2.50
N GLY A 117 -9.20 -2.76 -2.34
CA GLY A 117 -10.16 -2.06 -1.47
C GLY A 117 -10.03 -2.44 0.00
N GLN A 118 -8.80 -2.73 0.46
CA GLN A 118 -8.52 -3.23 1.82
C GLN A 118 -7.77 -2.21 2.65
N GLN A 119 -8.08 -2.12 3.95
CA GLN A 119 -7.21 -1.44 4.92
C GLN A 119 -6.27 -2.44 5.57
N VAL A 120 -5.11 -1.96 6.00
CA VAL A 120 -4.13 -2.78 6.70
C VAL A 120 -4.54 -3.00 8.15
N LYS A 121 -4.14 -4.14 8.73
CA LYS A 121 -4.36 -4.40 10.15
C LYS A 121 -3.55 -3.46 11.03
N ASP A 122 -3.96 -3.31 12.28
CA ASP A 122 -3.16 -2.59 13.27
C ASP A 122 -1.77 -3.23 13.43
N GLY A 123 -0.76 -2.40 13.66
CA GLY A 123 0.64 -2.83 13.70
C GLY A 123 1.24 -3.21 12.34
N GLN A 124 0.58 -2.89 11.22
CA GLN A 124 1.07 -3.17 9.88
C GLN A 124 1.03 -1.95 8.95
N ARG A 125 1.73 -2.04 7.81
CA ARG A 125 1.64 -1.12 6.66
C ARG A 125 1.74 -1.90 5.36
N PHE A 126 1.21 -1.34 4.28
CA PHE A 126 1.54 -1.81 2.94
C PHE A 126 2.71 -1.02 2.38
N LEU A 127 3.63 -1.70 1.70
CA LEU A 127 4.48 -1.10 0.68
C LEU A 127 3.83 -1.39 -0.66
N ALA A 128 3.29 -0.36 -1.31
CA ALA A 128 2.64 -0.48 -2.61
C ALA A 128 3.46 0.23 -3.68
N CYS A 129 3.76 -0.47 -4.76
CA CYS A 129 4.55 0.04 -5.88
C CYS A 129 3.74 0.02 -7.17
N VAL A 130 3.94 1.05 -8.00
CA VAL A 130 3.50 1.08 -9.39
C VAL A 130 4.75 1.03 -10.27
N ALA A 131 4.81 0.06 -11.17
CA ALA A 131 5.96 -0.15 -12.04
C ALA A 131 5.58 -0.54 -13.46
N ASP A 132 6.40 -0.12 -14.43
CA ASP A 132 6.38 -0.66 -15.77
C ASP A 132 7.40 -1.80 -15.86
N ILE A 133 7.00 -2.94 -16.43
CA ILE A 133 7.85 -4.11 -16.58
C ILE A 133 8.00 -4.42 -18.06
N LYS A 134 9.24 -4.54 -18.52
CA LYS A 134 9.55 -4.86 -19.92
C LYS A 134 10.34 -6.15 -20.02
N TYR A 135 9.90 -7.01 -20.94
CA TYR A 135 10.67 -8.16 -21.38
C TYR A 135 11.52 -7.81 -22.61
N HIS A 136 12.82 -8.05 -22.54
CA HIS A 136 13.82 -7.80 -23.60
C HIS A 136 14.23 -9.08 -24.30
N GLY A 137 13.38 -10.11 -24.28
CA GLY A 137 13.61 -11.33 -25.05
C GLY A 137 13.81 -11.05 -26.54
N ALA A 138 14.50 -11.96 -27.21
CA ALA A 138 14.61 -11.91 -28.66
C ALA A 138 13.31 -12.44 -29.31
N ASP A 139 12.93 -11.83 -30.44
CA ASP A 139 11.71 -12.18 -31.18
C ASP A 139 11.74 -13.62 -31.74
N ASP A 140 12.91 -14.26 -31.76
CA ASP A 140 13.15 -15.61 -32.28
C ASP A 140 12.89 -16.73 -31.27
N ARG A 141 12.60 -16.40 -30.01
CA ARG A 141 12.17 -17.36 -28.99
C ARG A 141 10.64 -17.40 -28.94
N PRO A 142 9.99 -18.46 -29.46
CA PRO A 142 8.55 -18.61 -29.31
C PRO A 142 8.22 -18.80 -27.83
N GLY A 143 7.60 -17.80 -27.22
CA GLY A 143 7.20 -17.81 -25.82
C GLY A 143 7.45 -16.46 -25.14
N GLY A 144 6.40 -15.92 -24.53
CA GLY A 144 6.53 -14.74 -23.67
C GLY A 144 7.21 -15.07 -22.34
N GLN A 145 7.45 -14.05 -21.54
CA GLN A 145 7.89 -14.14 -20.17
C GLN A 145 6.69 -14.01 -19.23
N ASN A 146 6.49 -15.01 -18.37
CA ASN A 146 5.53 -14.89 -17.28
C ASN A 146 6.05 -13.86 -16.29
N ILE A 147 5.17 -12.94 -15.92
CA ILE A 147 5.37 -11.97 -14.85
C ILE A 147 4.35 -12.29 -13.77
N ASP A 148 4.83 -12.75 -12.62
CA ASP A 148 4.03 -13.11 -11.46
C ASP A 148 4.74 -12.72 -10.15
N ASP A 149 4.21 -13.18 -9.01
CA ASP A 149 4.77 -12.93 -7.69
C ASP A 149 6.19 -13.47 -7.51
N THR A 150 6.61 -14.48 -8.28
CA THR A 150 7.96 -15.06 -8.17
C THR A 150 9.05 -14.13 -8.70
N ASN A 151 8.70 -13.19 -9.57
CA ASN A 151 9.62 -12.21 -10.14
C ASN A 151 9.97 -11.06 -9.18
N PHE A 152 9.31 -10.97 -8.02
CA PHE A 152 9.49 -9.88 -7.08
C PHE A 152 9.77 -10.38 -5.67
N ARG A 153 10.66 -9.70 -4.97
CA ARG A 153 10.90 -9.93 -3.54
C ARG A 153 11.15 -8.62 -2.82
N LEU A 154 10.89 -8.60 -1.53
CA LEU A 154 11.34 -7.54 -0.65
C LEU A 154 12.39 -8.09 0.31
N ARG A 155 13.61 -7.57 0.21
CA ARG A 155 14.65 -7.86 1.20
C ARG A 155 14.49 -6.93 2.39
N LEU A 156 14.42 -7.50 3.59
CA LEU A 156 14.25 -6.79 4.85
C LEU A 156 15.59 -6.22 5.39
N PRO A 157 15.56 -5.37 6.44
CA PRO A 157 16.75 -4.74 7.01
C PRO A 157 17.81 -5.67 7.58
N ASP A 158 17.43 -6.90 7.94
CA ASP A 158 18.37 -7.94 8.38
C ASP A 158 19.25 -8.49 7.23
N LYS A 159 18.93 -8.11 5.98
CA LYS A 159 19.58 -8.51 4.73
C LYS A 159 19.52 -10.00 4.41
N GLN A 160 18.91 -10.81 5.27
CA GLN A 160 18.78 -12.27 5.13
C GLN A 160 17.35 -12.66 4.76
N THR A 161 16.37 -11.97 5.33
CA THR A 161 14.96 -12.24 5.10
C THR A 161 14.51 -11.61 3.79
N VAL A 162 13.83 -12.41 2.98
CA VAL A 162 13.17 -11.99 1.74
C VAL A 162 11.70 -12.41 1.79
N GLU A 163 10.81 -11.47 1.51
CA GLU A 163 9.37 -11.71 1.49
C GLU A 163 8.84 -11.65 0.04
N ALA A 164 7.86 -12.51 -0.24
CA ALA A 164 7.08 -12.44 -1.48
C ALA A 164 6.02 -11.34 -1.36
N PRO A 165 5.54 -10.77 -2.49
CA PRO A 165 4.44 -9.83 -2.47
C PRO A 165 3.14 -10.49 -2.02
N THR A 166 2.30 -9.72 -1.33
CA THR A 166 0.92 -10.08 -0.99
C THR A 166 -0.01 -9.97 -2.21
N ASP A 167 0.31 -9.07 -3.14
CA ASP A 167 -0.39 -8.91 -4.42
C ASP A 167 0.63 -8.52 -5.49
N ALA A 168 0.53 -9.14 -6.66
CA ALA A 168 1.46 -8.98 -7.78
C ALA A 168 0.68 -8.96 -9.10
N PRO A 169 1.27 -8.40 -10.17
CA PRO A 169 0.73 -8.60 -11.51
C PRO A 169 0.76 -10.08 -11.89
N ILE A 170 -0.14 -10.49 -12.77
CA ILE A 170 -0.09 -11.78 -13.46
C ILE A 170 -0.23 -11.47 -14.94
N ASP A 171 0.84 -11.64 -15.70
CA ASP A 171 0.89 -11.26 -17.10
C ASP A 171 1.83 -12.18 -17.90
N LEU A 172 1.65 -12.22 -19.21
CA LEU A 172 2.56 -12.88 -20.14
C LEU A 172 3.05 -11.84 -21.15
N LEU A 173 4.27 -11.35 -20.97
CA LEU A 173 4.86 -10.35 -21.84
C LEU A 173 5.56 -11.00 -23.03
N ASN A 174 5.16 -10.63 -24.25
CA ASN A 174 5.89 -11.02 -25.46
C ASN A 174 7.25 -10.31 -25.54
N PRO A 175 8.18 -10.79 -26.39
CA PRO A 175 9.42 -10.08 -26.66
C PRO A 175 9.19 -8.58 -26.93
N ASN A 176 9.95 -7.74 -26.23
CA ASN A 176 9.90 -6.28 -26.28
C ASN A 176 8.64 -5.61 -25.73
N GLU A 177 7.67 -6.37 -25.23
CA GLU A 177 6.43 -5.86 -24.64
C GLU A 177 6.67 -5.19 -23.27
N VAL A 178 5.83 -4.20 -22.96
CA VAL A 178 5.84 -3.48 -21.68
C VAL A 178 4.48 -3.62 -21.00
N GLY A 179 4.45 -4.32 -19.88
CA GLY A 179 3.33 -4.29 -18.95
C GLY A 179 3.37 -2.97 -18.16
N LYS A 180 2.45 -2.05 -18.45
CA LYS A 180 2.45 -0.69 -17.87
C LYS A 180 1.62 -0.60 -16.59
N GLY A 181 2.09 0.19 -15.63
CA GLY A 181 1.35 0.53 -14.41
C GLY A 181 1.01 -0.69 -13.55
N GLN A 182 1.86 -1.72 -13.58
CA GLN A 182 1.69 -2.93 -12.82
C GLN A 182 1.78 -2.61 -11.32
N TYR A 183 0.85 -3.16 -10.54
CA TYR A 183 0.71 -2.86 -9.12
C TYR A 183 1.21 -4.04 -8.27
N LEU A 184 2.13 -3.74 -7.36
CA LEU A 184 2.81 -4.70 -6.50
C LEU A 184 2.65 -4.27 -5.03
N VAL A 185 2.30 -5.19 -4.14
CA VAL A 185 2.05 -4.88 -2.72
C VAL A 185 2.75 -5.88 -1.82
N PHE A 186 3.40 -5.38 -0.77
CA PHE A 186 3.91 -6.17 0.35
C PHE A 186 3.24 -5.71 1.65
N THR A 187 3.04 -6.63 2.60
CA THR A 187 2.55 -6.31 3.94
C THR A 187 3.71 -6.35 4.93
N LEU A 188 3.97 -5.21 5.58
CA LEU A 188 5.05 -5.05 6.55
C LEU A 188 4.48 -5.02 7.96
N THR A 189 5.20 -5.63 8.91
CA THR A 189 5.04 -5.28 10.32
C THR A 189 5.53 -3.84 10.54
N TRP A 190 4.91 -3.07 11.44
CA TRP A 190 5.19 -1.66 11.63
C TRP A 190 5.23 -1.26 13.11
N PRO A 191 6.15 -0.36 13.55
CA PRO A 191 7.21 0.29 12.77
C PRO A 191 8.34 -0.67 12.38
N ALA A 192 8.90 -0.48 11.20
CA ALA A 192 10.02 -1.30 10.73
C ALA A 192 11.07 -0.45 10.01
N PRO A 193 11.79 0.41 10.75
CA PRO A 193 12.83 1.24 10.17
C PRO A 193 14.00 0.41 9.66
N GLY A 194 14.74 0.93 8.69
CA GLY A 194 15.97 0.32 8.18
C GLY A 194 16.11 0.35 6.67
N GLU A 195 17.15 -0.32 6.18
CA GLU A 195 17.46 -0.42 4.75
C GLU A 195 16.76 -1.64 4.14
N TYR A 196 15.87 -1.39 3.19
CA TYR A 196 15.18 -2.42 2.42
C TYR A 196 15.71 -2.45 1.00
N ALA A 197 15.38 -3.51 0.27
CA ALA A 197 15.50 -3.52 -1.17
C ALA A 197 14.33 -4.23 -1.85
N LEU A 198 13.67 -3.54 -2.77
CA LEU A 198 12.76 -4.18 -3.73
C LEU A 198 13.60 -4.90 -4.78
N GLN A 199 13.34 -6.18 -5.00
CA GLN A 199 14.11 -7.01 -5.91
C GLN A 199 13.30 -7.37 -7.15
N LEU A 200 13.91 -7.24 -8.33
CA LEU A 200 13.47 -7.82 -9.59
C LEU A 200 14.28 -9.09 -9.87
N LEU A 201 13.60 -10.18 -10.20
CA LEU A 201 14.18 -11.46 -10.54
C LEU A 201 13.78 -11.89 -11.95
N ASP A 202 14.79 -12.17 -12.78
CA ASP A 202 14.61 -12.86 -14.06
C ASP A 202 14.86 -14.36 -13.86
N LEU A 203 13.78 -15.10 -13.72
CA LEU A 203 13.78 -16.53 -13.48
C LEU A 203 13.70 -17.32 -14.80
N GLY A 204 14.08 -16.69 -15.92
CA GLY A 204 14.09 -17.34 -17.22
C GLY A 204 12.70 -17.78 -17.69
N TRP A 205 12.70 -18.69 -18.67
CA TRP A 205 11.46 -19.11 -19.32
C TRP A 205 10.50 -19.76 -18.32
N LEU A 206 9.27 -19.25 -18.27
CA LEU A 206 8.21 -19.69 -17.35
C LEU A 206 8.59 -19.63 -15.85
N ASN A 207 9.58 -18.83 -15.48
CA ASN A 207 10.06 -18.69 -14.11
C ASN A 207 10.66 -19.98 -13.50
N HIS A 208 11.29 -20.83 -14.32
CA HIS A 208 11.86 -22.11 -13.88
C HIS A 208 13.33 -22.06 -13.42
N ASP A 209 14.07 -20.99 -13.72
CA ASP A 209 15.48 -20.87 -13.34
C ASP A 209 15.61 -20.36 -11.89
N ASP A 210 16.67 -20.82 -11.20
CA ASP A 210 16.97 -20.35 -9.86
C ASP A 210 17.43 -18.88 -9.83
N PRO A 211 17.11 -18.13 -8.75
CA PRO A 211 17.68 -16.80 -8.53
C PRO A 211 19.21 -16.83 -8.54
N SER A 212 19.82 -15.85 -9.20
CA SER A 212 21.28 -15.67 -9.18
C SER A 212 21.65 -14.19 -9.16
N PRO A 213 22.86 -13.83 -8.68
CA PRO A 213 23.28 -12.43 -8.65
C PRO A 213 23.25 -11.71 -10.02
N ALA A 214 23.43 -12.45 -11.12
CA ALA A 214 23.35 -11.88 -12.47
C ALA A 214 21.91 -11.58 -12.91
N ARG A 215 20.92 -12.27 -12.33
CA ARG A 215 19.50 -12.20 -12.66
C ARG A 215 18.63 -11.67 -11.52
N THR A 216 19.24 -11.02 -10.54
CA THR A 216 18.56 -10.32 -9.46
C THR A 216 19.09 -8.90 -9.40
N LYS A 217 18.19 -7.92 -9.33
CA LYS A 217 18.55 -6.52 -9.09
C LYS A 217 17.72 -5.92 -7.99
N ASP A 218 18.38 -5.08 -7.22
CA ASP A 218 17.82 -4.39 -6.08
C ASP A 218 17.55 -2.93 -6.42
N ILE A 219 16.44 -2.41 -5.91
CA ILE A 219 16.19 -0.99 -5.72
C ILE A 219 16.22 -0.74 -4.21
N PRO A 220 17.32 -0.21 -3.67
CA PRO A 220 17.43 0.05 -2.23
C PRO A 220 16.56 1.25 -1.83
N PHE A 221 16.01 1.20 -0.62
CA PHE A 221 15.32 2.34 0.01
C PHE A 221 15.42 2.25 1.53
N THR A 222 15.17 3.36 2.22
CA THR A 222 15.23 3.42 3.67
C THR A 222 13.89 3.83 4.23
N LEU A 223 13.43 3.12 5.25
CA LEU A 223 12.28 3.53 6.06
C LEU A 223 12.78 4.23 7.31
N ALA A 224 12.31 5.45 7.52
CA ALA A 224 12.57 6.22 8.72
C ALA A 224 11.79 5.65 9.92
N PRO A 225 12.23 5.93 11.16
CA PRO A 225 11.49 5.61 12.38
C PRO A 225 10.08 6.22 12.41
#